data_AF-A0A965TZ20-F1
#
_entry.id   AF-A0A965TZ20-F1
#
_cell.length_a   1.000
_cell.length_b   1.000
_cell.length_c   1.000
_cell.angle_alpha   90.00
_cell.angle_beta   90.00
_cell.angle_gamma   90.00
#
_symmetry.space_group_name_H-M   'P 1'
#
loop_
_entity.id
_entity.type
_entity.pdbx_description
1 polymer ?
#
loop_
_entity_poly.entity_id
_entity_poly.type
_entity_poly.pdbx_seq_one_letter_code
_entity_poly.pdbx_strand_id
1 'polypeptide(L)'
;MNYKEMRNTIEQMANENYEDFTKALISFEKGVNDKGALDILYDNYTNNDSLTLLNEEFDYMIDELRESGQIKENASLEKEDNDLVNIVGNVVGEVEVALRENKNGEAFKVVNFSVVSKDDEGNKHYTNCSAYGEKSDIPKDFKQGDFVKLFGQERKSIDDNGKEHTNVRILASKLLKAKEQMKSQEEKKESVLGEIKKFKAEEKAKPIEKKEASKEAER
;
A
#
# COMPACT_ATOMS: atom_id res chain seq x y z
N MET A 1 -2.20 -3.65 -18.83
CA MET A 1 -3.63 -3.82 -18.47
C MET A 1 -4.23 -2.47 -18.20
N ASN A 2 -5.39 -2.19 -18.80
CA ASN A 2 -6.22 -1.07 -18.38
C ASN A 2 -7.00 -1.42 -17.10
N TYR A 3 -7.70 -0.43 -16.52
CA TYR A 3 -8.47 -0.62 -15.28
C TYR A 3 -9.48 -1.77 -15.36
N LYS A 4 -10.22 -1.88 -16.48
CA LYS A 4 -11.28 -2.88 -16.63
C LYS A 4 -10.71 -4.29 -16.72
N GLU A 5 -9.62 -4.46 -17.45
CA GLU A 5 -8.87 -5.73 -17.51
C GLU A 5 -8.37 -6.12 -16.13
N MET A 6 -7.73 -5.18 -15.41
CA MET A 6 -7.22 -5.42 -14.07
C MET A 6 -8.33 -5.85 -13.10
N ARG A 7 -9.47 -5.15 -13.12
CA ARG A 7 -10.63 -5.48 -12.28
C ARG A 7 -11.14 -6.89 -12.54
N ASN A 8 -11.30 -7.26 -13.81
CA ASN A 8 -11.79 -8.59 -14.18
C ASN A 8 -10.83 -9.69 -13.72
N THR A 9 -9.52 -9.46 -13.84
CA THR A 9 -8.50 -10.40 -13.35
C THR A 9 -8.56 -10.56 -11.82
N ILE A 10 -8.66 -9.46 -11.08
CA ILE A 10 -8.80 -9.49 -9.61
C ILE A 10 -10.10 -10.19 -9.20
N GLU A 11 -11.21 -9.93 -9.89
CA GLU A 11 -12.50 -10.58 -9.64
C GLU A 11 -12.41 -12.09 -9.85
N GLN A 12 -11.71 -12.55 -10.90
CA GLN A 12 -11.48 -13.97 -11.11
C GLN A 12 -10.67 -14.59 -9.97
N MET A 13 -9.55 -13.97 -9.58
CA MET A 13 -8.69 -14.46 -8.48
C MET A 13 -9.48 -14.58 -7.16
N ALA A 14 -10.26 -13.54 -6.82
CA ALA A 14 -11.05 -13.50 -5.60
C ALA A 14 -12.17 -14.57 -5.58
N ASN A 15 -12.75 -14.89 -6.74
CA ASN A 15 -13.80 -15.91 -6.84
C ASN A 15 -13.25 -17.35 -6.84
N GLU A 16 -12.03 -17.56 -7.34
CA GLU A 16 -11.39 -18.88 -7.36
C GLU A 16 -10.92 -19.31 -5.97
N ASN A 17 -10.23 -18.41 -5.25
CA ASN A 17 -9.77 -18.67 -3.89
C ASN A 17 -9.63 -17.35 -3.13
N TYR A 18 -10.70 -16.95 -2.43
CA TYR A 18 -10.75 -15.68 -1.72
C TYR A 18 -9.72 -15.56 -0.59
N GLU A 19 -9.44 -16.67 0.09
CA GLU A 19 -8.50 -16.73 1.20
C GLU A 19 -7.08 -16.48 0.72
N ASP A 20 -6.60 -17.25 -0.25
CA ASP A 20 -5.25 -17.09 -0.79
C ASP A 20 -5.11 -15.77 -1.56
N PHE A 21 -6.17 -15.32 -2.26
CA PHE A 21 -6.19 -13.99 -2.87
C PHE A 21 -5.97 -12.89 -1.81
N THR A 22 -6.69 -12.96 -0.70
CA THR A 22 -6.60 -11.97 0.37
C THR A 22 -5.23 -12.01 1.04
N LYS A 23 -4.73 -13.20 1.39
CA LYS A 23 -3.40 -13.38 1.99
C LYS A 23 -2.30 -12.90 1.04
N ALA A 24 -2.39 -13.22 -0.25
CA ALA A 24 -1.45 -12.74 -1.25
C ALA A 24 -1.48 -11.21 -1.38
N LEU A 25 -2.66 -10.59 -1.35
CA LEU A 25 -2.78 -9.14 -1.40
C LEU A 25 -2.19 -8.46 -0.15
N ILE A 26 -2.47 -8.99 1.04
CA ILE A 26 -1.90 -8.50 2.31
C ILE A 26 -0.38 -8.68 2.29
N SER A 27 0.10 -9.85 1.91
CA SER A 27 1.53 -10.14 1.77
C SER A 27 2.21 -9.15 0.85
N PHE A 28 1.66 -8.97 -0.36
CA PHE A 28 2.17 -8.03 -1.35
C PHE A 28 2.21 -6.59 -0.84
N GLU A 29 1.10 -6.10 -0.26
CA GLU A 29 1.00 -4.71 0.19
C GLU A 29 1.81 -4.42 1.46
N LYS A 30 1.88 -5.38 2.38
CA LYS A 30 2.48 -5.19 3.71
C LYS A 30 3.90 -5.72 3.82
N GLY A 31 4.34 -6.55 2.88
CA GLY A 31 5.66 -7.18 2.87
C GLY A 31 5.78 -8.29 3.90
N VAL A 32 4.68 -8.96 4.24
CA VAL A 32 4.66 -10.07 5.21
C VAL A 32 4.53 -11.39 4.46
N ASN A 33 5.59 -12.19 4.53
CA ASN A 33 5.64 -13.50 3.86
C ASN A 33 5.44 -14.67 4.83
N ASP A 34 5.35 -14.41 6.14
CA ASP A 34 5.12 -15.45 7.14
C ASP A 34 3.69 -15.98 7.03
N LYS A 35 3.55 -17.26 6.67
CA LYS A 35 2.24 -17.90 6.43
C LYS A 35 1.36 -17.88 7.68
N GLY A 36 1.94 -18.10 8.87
CA GLY A 36 1.18 -18.08 10.13
C GLY A 36 0.67 -16.68 10.47
N ALA A 37 1.46 -15.64 10.21
CA ALA A 37 1.00 -14.27 10.33
C ALA A 37 -0.11 -13.94 9.33
N LEU A 38 0.01 -14.37 8.08
CA LEU A 38 -1.03 -14.17 7.07
C LEU A 38 -2.34 -14.89 7.43
N ASP A 39 -2.27 -16.07 8.04
CA ASP A 39 -3.44 -16.77 8.58
C ASP A 39 -4.13 -15.93 9.66
N ILE A 40 -3.38 -15.42 10.65
CA ILE A 40 -3.93 -14.58 11.73
C ILE A 40 -4.54 -13.28 11.16
N LEU A 41 -3.86 -12.62 10.23
CA LEU A 41 -4.35 -11.38 9.61
C LEU A 41 -5.63 -11.62 8.81
N TYR A 42 -5.73 -12.75 8.10
CA TYR A 42 -6.93 -13.15 7.37
C TYR A 42 -8.10 -13.46 8.31
N ASP A 43 -7.86 -14.20 9.39
CA ASP A 43 -8.88 -14.49 10.39
C ASP A 43 -9.41 -13.21 11.04
N ASN A 44 -8.52 -12.27 11.40
CA ASN A 44 -8.94 -10.98 11.95
C ASN A 44 -9.73 -10.14 10.93
N TYR A 45 -9.34 -10.18 9.65
CA TYR A 45 -10.06 -9.54 8.56
C TYR A 45 -11.48 -10.09 8.39
N THR A 46 -11.63 -11.41 8.31
CA THR A 46 -12.93 -12.06 8.09
C THR A 46 -13.87 -11.96 9.29
N ASN A 47 -13.33 -11.88 10.50
CA ASN A 47 -14.12 -11.74 11.74
C ASN A 47 -14.44 -10.28 12.10
N ASN A 48 -13.95 -9.29 11.34
CA ASN A 48 -14.17 -7.87 11.63
C ASN A 48 -14.87 -7.16 10.46
N ASP A 49 -16.19 -7.01 10.56
CA ASP A 49 -17.04 -6.33 9.56
C ASP A 49 -16.63 -4.88 9.22
N SER A 50 -15.80 -4.24 10.06
CA SER A 50 -15.32 -2.87 9.84
C SER A 50 -13.96 -2.82 9.15
N LEU A 51 -13.26 -3.95 9.03
CA LEU A 51 -11.94 -4.04 8.45
C LEU A 51 -12.04 -4.29 6.94
N THR A 52 -11.41 -3.43 6.16
CA THR A 52 -11.32 -3.55 4.69
C THR A 52 -9.89 -3.84 4.27
N LEU A 53 -9.66 -4.47 3.13
CA LEU A 53 -8.29 -4.80 2.65
C LEU A 53 -7.34 -3.58 2.60
N LEU A 54 -7.87 -2.42 2.21
CA LEU A 54 -7.12 -1.16 2.17
C LEU A 54 -7.15 -0.42 3.53
N ASN A 55 -6.79 -1.11 4.62
CA ASN A 55 -6.81 -0.52 5.96
C ASN A 55 -5.41 -0.47 6.59
N GLU A 56 -5.15 0.61 7.32
CA GLU A 56 -3.93 0.83 8.10
C GLU A 56 -3.86 -0.05 9.35
N GLU A 57 -5.00 -0.61 9.79
CA GLU A 57 -5.09 -1.53 10.92
C GLU A 57 -4.20 -2.76 10.75
N PHE A 58 -4.00 -3.22 9.52
CA PHE A 58 -3.04 -4.28 9.22
C PHE A 58 -1.62 -3.93 9.65
N ASP A 59 -1.21 -2.66 9.53
CA ASP A 59 0.12 -2.24 9.98
C ASP A 59 0.23 -2.38 11.52
N TYR A 60 -0.81 -2.02 12.27
CA TYR A 60 -0.83 -2.21 13.73
C TYR A 60 -0.83 -3.68 14.15
N MET A 61 -1.63 -4.52 13.47
CA MET A 61 -1.65 -5.97 13.74
C MET A 61 -0.28 -6.60 13.45
N ILE A 62 0.38 -6.21 12.38
CA ILE A 62 1.73 -6.70 12.04
C ILE A 62 2.75 -6.27 13.09
N ASP A 63 2.70 -5.01 13.55
CA ASP A 63 3.55 -4.53 14.63
C ASP A 63 3.33 -5.34 15.92
N GLU A 64 2.08 -5.62 16.30
CA GLU A 64 1.74 -6.42 17.48
C GLU A 64 2.29 -7.85 17.37
N LEU A 65 2.13 -8.48 16.20
CA LEU A 65 2.66 -9.82 15.93
C LEU A 65 4.19 -9.87 15.95
N ARG A 66 4.87 -8.77 15.57
CA ARG A 66 6.32 -8.61 15.70
C ARG A 66 6.73 -8.43 17.16
N GLU A 67 6.07 -7.53 17.89
CA GLU A 67 6.32 -7.28 19.30
C GLU A 67 6.08 -8.53 20.17
N SER A 68 5.10 -9.37 19.83
CA SER A 68 4.80 -10.63 20.50
C SER A 68 5.78 -11.77 20.14
N GLY A 69 6.67 -11.54 19.16
CA GLY A 69 7.62 -12.54 18.65
C GLY A 69 6.99 -13.65 17.80
N GLN A 70 5.72 -13.49 17.40
CA GLN A 70 5.01 -14.41 16.50
C GLN A 70 5.48 -14.27 15.05
N ILE A 71 6.00 -13.09 14.68
CA ILE A 71 6.74 -12.85 13.44
C ILE A 71 8.21 -12.68 13.79
N LYS A 72 9.09 -13.45 13.15
CA LYS A 72 10.54 -13.19 13.15
C LYS A 72 10.90 -12.74 11.73
N GLU A 73 11.64 -11.65 11.56
CA GLU A 73 12.05 -11.15 10.22
C GLU A 73 13.01 -12.08 9.45
N ASN A 74 13.18 -13.34 9.88
CA ASN A 74 14.04 -14.32 9.26
C ASN A 74 13.30 -15.65 9.06
N ALA A 75 12.33 -15.68 8.14
CA ALA A 75 11.76 -16.94 7.66
C ALA A 75 11.63 -16.92 6.14
N SER A 76 12.69 -17.44 5.51
CA SER A 76 12.61 -18.21 4.27
C SER A 76 12.13 -17.46 3.03
N LEU A 77 13.12 -16.93 2.32
CA LEU A 77 13.10 -16.67 0.88
C LEU A 77 12.51 -17.85 0.09
N GLU A 78 11.19 -17.97 0.01
CA GLU A 78 10.57 -18.27 -1.28
C GLU A 78 10.71 -16.95 -2.06
N LYS A 79 11.86 -16.77 -2.73
CA LYS A 79 12.04 -15.69 -3.70
C LYS A 79 11.01 -15.93 -4.79
N GLU A 80 9.82 -15.35 -4.66
CA GLU A 80 9.10 -14.96 -5.84
C GLU A 80 10.05 -14.05 -6.62
N ASP A 81 10.35 -14.40 -7.87
CA ASP A 81 11.33 -13.78 -8.78
C ASP A 81 11.10 -12.28 -9.09
N ASN A 82 10.29 -11.60 -8.28
CA ASN A 82 9.86 -10.22 -8.50
C ASN A 82 10.72 -9.18 -7.76
N ASP A 83 11.65 -9.57 -6.90
CA ASP A 83 12.56 -8.69 -6.15
C ASP A 83 11.82 -7.50 -5.47
N LEU A 84 10.56 -7.70 -5.05
CA LEU A 84 9.73 -6.65 -4.45
C LEU A 84 10.09 -6.46 -2.99
N VAL A 85 10.18 -5.20 -2.57
CA VAL A 85 10.59 -4.83 -1.21
C VAL A 85 9.68 -3.76 -0.63
N ASN A 86 9.39 -3.92 0.66
CA ASN A 86 8.76 -2.93 1.51
C ASN A 86 9.81 -2.37 2.47
N ILE A 87 9.99 -1.04 2.48
CA ILE A 87 10.98 -0.38 3.33
C ILE A 87 10.24 0.62 4.20
N VAL A 88 10.41 0.50 5.52
CA VAL A 88 9.94 1.50 6.48
C VAL A 88 11.17 2.12 7.13
N GLY A 89 11.30 3.44 7.02
CA GLY A 89 12.48 4.14 7.51
C GLY A 89 12.41 5.64 7.35
N ASN A 90 13.49 6.32 7.69
CA ASN A 90 13.61 7.77 7.54
C ASN A 90 14.41 8.14 6.31
N VAL A 91 13.94 9.15 5.57
CA VAL A 91 14.71 9.74 4.46
C VAL A 91 15.99 10.38 5.03
N VAL A 92 17.12 10.07 4.41
CA VAL A 92 18.44 10.60 4.77
C VAL A 92 19.09 11.26 3.58
N GLY A 93 19.83 12.33 3.85
CA GLY A 93 20.41 13.18 2.81
C GLY A 93 19.36 14.03 2.08
N GLU A 94 19.83 14.72 1.05
CA GLU A 94 18.99 15.53 0.19
C GLU A 94 18.37 14.68 -0.92
N VAL A 95 17.12 14.98 -1.26
CA VAL A 95 16.42 14.34 -2.37
C VAL A 95 16.87 14.98 -3.66
N GLU A 96 17.55 14.22 -4.51
CA GLU A 96 18.09 14.71 -5.78
C GLU A 96 17.07 14.51 -6.90
N VAL A 97 16.71 15.59 -7.59
CA VAL A 97 15.85 15.55 -8.77
C VAL A 97 16.69 15.81 -10.01
N ALA A 98 16.82 14.80 -10.88
CA ALA A 98 17.58 14.88 -12.12
C ALA A 98 16.70 14.67 -13.35
N LEU A 99 17.06 15.31 -14.47
CA LEU A 99 16.53 14.99 -15.79
C LEU A 99 17.51 14.04 -16.49
N ARG A 100 17.00 12.95 -17.06
CA ARG A 100 17.77 11.93 -17.78
C ARG A 100 17.15 11.71 -19.14
N GLU A 101 17.95 11.31 -20.13
CA GLU A 101 17.45 10.95 -21.45
C GLU A 101 17.43 9.42 -21.61
N ASN A 102 16.38 8.91 -22.26
CA ASN A 102 16.29 7.50 -22.60
C ASN A 102 17.05 7.21 -23.90
N LYS A 103 17.10 5.94 -24.32
CA LYS A 103 17.77 5.53 -25.57
C LYS A 103 17.19 6.18 -26.83
N ASN A 104 15.97 6.75 -26.74
CA ASN A 104 15.29 7.43 -27.84
C ASN A 104 15.51 8.95 -27.81
N GLY A 105 16.28 9.48 -26.85
CA GLY A 105 16.50 10.91 -26.67
C GLY A 105 15.35 11.64 -25.96
N GLU A 106 14.38 10.91 -25.42
CA GLU A 106 13.28 11.53 -24.66
C GLU A 106 13.74 11.79 -23.22
N ALA A 107 13.61 13.04 -22.78
CA ALA A 107 13.91 13.42 -21.41
C ALA A 107 12.83 12.91 -20.44
N PHE A 108 13.25 12.34 -19.33
CA PHE A 108 12.40 11.91 -18.23
C PHE A 108 13.02 12.31 -16.89
N LYS A 109 12.15 12.55 -15.90
CA LYS A 109 12.55 12.93 -14.54
C LYS A 109 12.89 11.69 -13.71
N VAL A 110 13.96 11.80 -12.92
CA VAL A 110 14.40 10.81 -11.94
C VAL A 110 14.55 11.50 -10.60
N VAL A 111 14.05 10.88 -9.54
CA VAL A 111 14.34 11.29 -8.17
C VAL A 111 15.18 10.21 -7.51
N ASN A 112 16.34 10.58 -6.96
CA ASN A 112 17.21 9.72 -6.17
C ASN A 112 17.24 10.19 -4.73
N PHE A 113 17.16 9.25 -3.80
CA PHE A 113 17.22 9.52 -2.37
C PHE A 113 17.65 8.26 -1.62
N SER A 114 17.97 8.41 -0.35
CA SER A 114 18.35 7.29 0.51
C SER A 114 17.43 7.22 1.71
N VAL A 115 17.18 6.01 2.20
CA VAL A 115 16.42 5.76 3.43
C VAL A 115 17.30 4.99 4.40
N VAL A 116 17.19 5.31 5.68
CA VAL A 116 17.74 4.50 6.77
C VAL A 116 16.62 3.76 7.48
N SER A 117 16.75 2.44 7.59
CA SER A 117 15.92 1.58 8.42
C SER A 117 16.75 0.98 9.55
N LYS A 118 16.09 0.43 10.57
CA LYS A 118 16.73 -0.37 11.61
C LYS A 118 16.18 -1.78 11.57
N ASP A 119 17.04 -2.77 11.76
CA ASP A 119 16.62 -4.14 12.00
C ASP A 119 16.21 -4.36 13.47
N ASP A 120 15.73 -5.57 13.78
CA ASP A 120 15.32 -5.99 15.12
C ASP A 120 16.44 -5.88 16.18
N GLU A 121 17.71 -5.95 15.75
CA GLU A 121 18.89 -5.79 16.62
C GLU A 121 19.27 -4.30 16.83
N GLY A 122 18.63 -3.39 16.09
CA GLY A 122 18.88 -1.96 16.13
C GLY A 122 20.01 -1.49 15.21
N ASN A 123 20.57 -2.37 14.37
CA ASN A 123 21.59 -1.99 13.38
C ASN A 123 20.94 -1.17 12.26
N LYS A 124 21.68 -0.18 11.76
CA LYS A 124 21.20 0.71 10.70
C LYS A 124 21.50 0.13 9.32
N HIS A 125 20.48 0.06 8.48
CA HIS A 125 20.60 -0.30 7.06
C HIS A 125 20.27 0.90 6.20
N TYR A 126 21.13 1.20 5.23
CA TYR A 126 20.95 2.31 4.29
C TYR A 126 20.59 1.76 2.92
N THR A 127 19.48 2.23 2.37
CA THR A 127 18.96 1.76 1.08
C THR A 127 18.85 2.93 0.12
N ASN A 128 19.51 2.81 -1.04
CA ASN A 128 19.35 3.75 -2.13
C ASN A 128 18.04 3.48 -2.87
N CYS A 129 17.33 4.56 -3.17
CA CYS A 129 16.00 4.53 -3.76
C CYS A 129 15.94 5.46 -4.98
N SER A 130 15.18 5.06 -6.00
CA SER A 130 15.00 5.86 -7.21
C SER A 130 13.58 5.76 -7.78
N ALA A 131 13.03 6.89 -8.21
CA ALA A 131 11.70 6.97 -8.81
C ALA A 131 11.78 7.61 -10.21
N TYR A 132 11.17 6.97 -11.21
CA TYR A 132 11.35 7.30 -12.64
C TYR A 132 10.05 7.74 -13.29
N GLY A 133 10.14 8.72 -14.21
CA GLY A 133 9.00 9.16 -15.03
C GLY A 133 7.88 9.72 -14.16
N GLU A 134 6.64 9.28 -14.38
CA GLU A 134 5.48 9.70 -13.57
C GLU A 134 5.64 9.38 -12.08
N LYS A 135 6.38 8.32 -11.74
CA LYS A 135 6.66 7.94 -10.35
C LYS A 135 7.60 8.91 -9.65
N SER A 136 8.30 9.77 -10.39
CA SER A 136 9.19 10.80 -9.83
C SER A 136 8.44 11.84 -8.99
N ASP A 137 7.14 12.04 -9.22
CA ASP A 137 6.32 12.95 -8.42
C ASP A 137 5.98 12.41 -7.03
N ILE A 138 6.26 11.13 -6.76
CA ILE A 138 5.97 10.48 -5.50
C ILE A 138 6.92 10.98 -4.38
N PRO A 139 8.27 10.87 -4.52
CA PRO A 139 9.20 11.30 -3.48
C PRO A 139 9.72 12.74 -3.62
N LYS A 140 9.29 13.52 -4.63
CA LYS A 140 9.90 14.83 -4.94
C LYS A 140 9.82 15.84 -3.79
N ASP A 141 8.83 15.71 -2.92
CA ASP A 141 8.55 16.64 -1.82
C ASP A 141 9.06 16.11 -0.48
N PHE A 142 9.73 14.94 -0.48
CA PHE A 142 10.33 14.37 0.72
C PHE A 142 11.48 15.23 1.22
N LYS A 143 11.65 15.24 2.54
CA LYS A 143 12.69 15.97 3.25
C LYS A 143 13.47 15.03 4.13
N GLN A 144 14.72 15.39 4.39
CA GLN A 144 15.53 14.69 5.37
C GLN A 144 14.80 14.58 6.71
N GLY A 145 14.73 13.37 7.25
CA GLY A 145 14.03 13.05 8.50
C GLY A 145 12.60 12.55 8.30
N ASP A 146 11.99 12.74 7.14
CA ASP A 146 10.63 12.24 6.86
C ASP A 146 10.55 10.73 7.08
N PHE A 147 9.58 10.30 7.88
CA PHE A 147 9.32 8.88 8.11
C PHE A 147 8.42 8.36 7.00
N VAL A 148 8.90 7.37 6.24
CA VAL A 148 8.24 6.90 5.02
C VAL A 148 8.11 5.38 5.01
N LYS A 149 7.02 4.90 4.39
CA LYS A 149 6.86 3.53 3.91
C LYS A 149 6.99 3.55 2.39
N LEU A 150 7.92 2.78 1.86
CA LEU A 150 8.19 2.66 0.44
C LEU A 150 7.87 1.26 -0.02
N PHE A 151 7.28 1.17 -1.21
CA PHE A 151 7.10 -0.07 -1.93
C PHE A 151 7.82 0.03 -3.26
N GLY A 152 8.67 -0.94 -3.55
CA GLY A 152 9.52 -0.90 -4.73
C GLY A 152 10.05 -2.26 -5.14
N GLN A 153 10.93 -2.23 -6.14
CA GLN A 153 11.61 -3.40 -6.67
C GLN A 153 13.13 -3.21 -6.58
N GLU A 154 13.84 -4.16 -5.98
CA GLU A 154 15.29 -4.20 -6.00
C GLU A 154 15.84 -4.35 -7.43
N ARG A 155 16.92 -3.62 -7.68
CA ARG A 155 17.68 -3.63 -8.92
C ARG A 155 19.14 -3.75 -8.57
N LYS A 156 19.74 -4.85 -8.99
CA LYS A 156 21.17 -5.10 -8.89
C LYS A 156 21.85 -4.63 -10.16
N SER A 157 22.91 -3.85 -10.02
CA SER A 157 23.78 -3.43 -11.11
C SER A 157 25.22 -3.66 -10.72
N ILE A 158 26.03 -4.10 -11.66
CA ILE A 158 27.48 -4.26 -11.47
C ILE A 158 28.14 -3.08 -12.15
N ASP A 159 29.00 -2.35 -11.43
CA ASP A 159 29.77 -1.25 -12.01
C ASP A 159 30.97 -1.77 -12.82
N ASP A 160 31.66 -0.86 -13.50
CA ASP A 160 32.83 -1.19 -14.34
C ASP A 160 33.98 -1.84 -13.54
N ASN A 161 33.99 -1.69 -12.21
CA ASN A 161 34.96 -2.29 -11.31
C ASN A 161 34.53 -3.68 -10.80
N GLY A 162 33.39 -4.20 -11.25
CA GLY A 162 32.83 -5.46 -10.79
C GLY A 162 32.13 -5.39 -9.42
N LYS A 163 31.93 -4.21 -8.85
CA LYS A 163 31.22 -4.04 -7.58
C LYS A 163 29.71 -4.07 -7.83
N GLU A 164 29.00 -4.91 -7.08
CA GLU A 164 27.54 -4.97 -7.09
C GLU A 164 26.96 -3.81 -6.27
N HIS A 165 25.98 -3.14 -6.86
CA HIS A 165 25.18 -2.09 -6.24
C HIS A 165 23.72 -2.50 -6.29
N THR A 166 23.04 -2.38 -5.15
CA THR A 166 21.59 -2.58 -5.05
C THR A 166 20.91 -1.23 -4.91
N ASN A 167 19.88 -1.01 -5.73
CA ASN A 167 19.04 0.18 -5.70
C ASN A 167 17.58 -0.24 -5.78
N VAL A 168 16.69 0.46 -5.08
CA VAL A 168 15.27 0.14 -5.07
C VAL A 168 14.52 1.10 -5.98
N ARG A 169 13.88 0.56 -7.01
CA ARG A 169 12.98 1.31 -7.88
C ARG A 169 11.64 1.48 -7.19
N ILE A 170 11.28 2.71 -6.86
CA ILE A 170 10.03 3.03 -6.14
C ILE A 170 8.82 2.92 -7.07
N LEU A 171 7.81 2.19 -6.59
CA LEU A 171 6.52 2.00 -7.26
C LEU A 171 5.42 2.80 -6.56
N ALA A 172 5.48 2.86 -5.22
CA ALA A 172 4.60 3.64 -4.37
C ALA A 172 5.32 4.09 -3.09
N SER A 173 4.80 5.13 -2.45
CA SER A 173 5.27 5.57 -1.14
C SER A 173 4.13 6.12 -0.30
N LYS A 174 4.34 6.15 1.00
CA LYS A 174 3.46 6.79 1.98
C LYS A 174 4.31 7.52 3.01
N LEU A 175 4.00 8.79 3.25
CA LEU A 175 4.54 9.52 4.39
C LEU A 175 3.80 9.06 5.65
N LEU A 176 4.55 8.62 6.65
CA LEU A 176 4.03 8.12 7.92
C LEU A 176 4.08 9.23 8.98
N LYS A 177 3.07 9.28 9.85
CA LYS A 177 3.09 10.12 11.05
C LYS A 177 3.65 9.32 12.23
N ALA A 178 4.25 10.00 13.20
CA ALA A 178 4.72 9.35 14.43
C ALA A 178 3.55 8.74 15.22
N LYS A 179 3.74 7.54 15.78
CA LYS A 179 2.73 6.70 16.47
C LYS A 179 1.96 7.46 17.58
N GLU A 180 2.60 8.42 18.27
CA GLU A 180 1.96 9.26 19.30
C GLU A 180 0.89 10.24 18.76
N GLN A 181 1.01 10.68 17.51
CA GLN A 181 0.04 11.59 16.89
C GLN A 181 -1.21 10.86 16.37
N MET A 182 -1.15 9.54 16.17
CA MET A 182 -2.32 8.75 15.75
C MET A 182 -3.21 8.37 16.94
N LYS A 183 -2.63 8.09 18.12
CA LYS A 183 -3.40 7.82 19.36
C LYS A 183 -4.26 9.00 19.83
N SER A 184 -3.89 10.23 19.50
CA SER A 184 -4.67 11.44 19.81
C SER A 184 -5.70 11.81 18.73
N GLN A 185 -5.67 11.12 17.58
CA GLN A 185 -6.62 11.26 16.48
C GLN A 185 -7.50 10.01 16.29
N GLU A 186 -7.70 9.20 17.33
CA GLU A 186 -8.94 8.41 17.48
C GLU A 186 -10.12 9.35 17.80
N GLU A 187 -10.26 10.46 17.06
CA GLU A 187 -11.60 10.97 16.83
C GLU A 187 -12.28 9.89 16.01
N LYS A 188 -13.20 9.16 16.64
CA LYS A 188 -14.13 8.21 16.03
C LYS A 188 -14.45 8.66 14.61
N LYS A 189 -13.70 8.17 13.61
CA LYS A 189 -14.06 8.36 12.22
C LYS A 189 -15.40 7.67 12.11
N GLU A 190 -16.46 8.45 11.94
CA GLU A 190 -17.79 7.89 11.72
C GLU A 190 -17.63 6.84 10.63
N SER A 191 -18.01 5.60 10.94
CA SER A 191 -17.88 4.50 9.99
C SER A 191 -18.50 4.94 8.67
N VAL A 192 -17.77 4.76 7.57
CA VAL A 192 -18.27 5.02 6.21
C VAL A 192 -19.58 4.26 5.97
N LEU A 193 -19.80 3.14 6.68
CA LEU A 193 -21.07 2.39 6.68
C LEU A 193 -22.22 3.15 7.36
N GLY A 194 -21.93 3.94 8.38
CA GLY A 194 -22.90 4.83 9.03
C GLY A 194 -23.41 5.91 8.08
N GLU A 195 -22.51 6.52 7.31
CA GLU A 195 -22.87 7.48 6.26
C GLU A 195 -23.66 6.81 5.12
N ILE A 196 -23.21 5.65 4.61
CA ILE A 196 -23.93 4.92 3.55
C ILE A 196 -25.32 4.47 4.03
N LYS A 197 -25.48 4.08 5.29
CA LYS A 197 -26.79 3.74 5.88
C LYS A 197 -27.69 4.97 6.03
N LYS A 198 -27.15 6.12 6.44
CA LYS A 198 -27.90 7.41 6.49
C LYS A 198 -28.37 7.81 5.09
N PHE A 199 -27.50 7.75 4.08
CA PHE A 199 -27.86 8.05 2.67
C PHE A 199 -28.94 7.09 2.13
N LYS A 200 -28.82 5.79 2.39
CA LYS A 200 -29.84 4.79 1.98
C LYS A 200 -31.17 4.95 2.73
N ALA A 201 -31.15 5.47 3.95
CA ALA A 201 -32.36 5.77 4.72
C ALA A 201 -33.04 7.07 4.24
N GLU A 202 -32.26 8.09 3.90
CA GLU A 202 -32.76 9.35 3.32
C GLU A 202 -33.35 9.17 1.91
N GLU A 203 -32.77 8.29 1.07
CA GLU A 203 -33.35 7.93 -0.22
C GLU A 203 -34.70 7.20 -0.09
N LYS A 204 -34.87 6.36 0.95
CA LYS A 204 -36.14 5.68 1.22
C LYS A 204 -37.18 6.58 1.90
N ALA A 205 -36.78 7.72 2.46
CA ALA A 205 -37.66 8.66 3.16
C ALA A 205 -38.23 9.77 2.26
N LYS A 206 -37.75 9.92 1.02
CA LYS A 206 -38.39 10.85 0.06
C LYS A 206 -39.73 10.28 -0.39
N PRO A 207 -40.85 11.03 -0.29
CA PRO A 207 -42.13 10.56 -0.77
C PRO A 207 -42.04 10.35 -2.28
N ILE A 208 -42.43 9.16 -2.74
CA ILE A 208 -42.85 8.95 -4.12
C ILE A 208 -44.04 9.87 -4.34
N GLU A 209 -43.85 10.97 -5.07
CA GLU A 209 -44.97 11.75 -5.60
C GLU A 209 -45.82 10.81 -6.45
N LYS A 210 -46.93 10.35 -5.86
CA LYS A 210 -48.04 9.76 -6.60
C LYS A 210 -48.56 10.83 -7.58
N LYS A 211 -48.27 10.66 -8.86
CA LYS A 211 -49.16 11.17 -9.90
C LYS A 211 -50.34 10.20 -10.03
N GLU A 212 -51.41 10.48 -9.30
CA GLU A 212 -52.71 9.85 -9.54
C GLU A 212 -53.51 10.62 -10.61
N ALA A 213 -53.87 9.87 -11.65
CA ALA A 213 -55.10 9.87 -12.45
C ALA A 213 -55.60 11.12 -13.21
N SER A 214 -55.79 10.93 -14.52
CA SER A 214 -57.05 11.29 -15.18
C SER A 214 -57.47 10.18 -16.14
N LYS A 215 -58.47 9.39 -15.72
CA LYS A 215 -59.38 8.71 -16.65
C LYS A 215 -60.27 9.77 -17.27
N GLU A 216 -60.37 9.79 -18.58
CA GLU A 216 -61.60 10.23 -19.24
C GLU A 216 -61.83 9.36 -20.47
N ALA A 217 -63.04 8.83 -20.55
CA ALA A 217 -63.55 8.02 -21.63
C ALA A 217 -64.29 8.93 -22.60
N GLU A 218 -64.15 8.73 -23.92
CA GLU A 218 -65.25 8.93 -24.86
C GLU A 218 -64.97 8.30 -26.23
N ARG A 219 -65.90 7.39 -26.60
CA ARG A 219 -66.46 7.06 -27.93
C ARG A 219 -65.57 6.55 -29.07
#